data_AF-A0A093Z8T0-F1
#
_entry.id   AF-A0A093Z8T0-F1
#
_cell.length_a   1.000
_cell.length_b   1.000
_cell.length_c   1.000
_cell.angle_alpha   90.00
_cell.angle_beta   90.00
_cell.angle_gamma   90.00
#
_symmetry.space_group_name_H-M   'P 1'
#
loop_
_entity.id
_entity.type
_entity.pdbx_description
1 polymer ?
#
loop_
_entity_poly.entity_id
_entity_poly.type
_entity_poly.pdbx_seq_one_letter_code
_entity_poly.pdbx_strand_id
1 'polypeptide(L)'
;ASVKLVVPLPDPETGTVRDVIVRDIVNSKIMFTRSGAAQYTRMIAGLNTVIPWPKIAPKEHPDHDADTLRIDVETRTFLPTLLKPPMPSSVIDELRNRFSIFRTRHEDEYLAKKEAEEAAKEERKRSIKLMRTPLNEVNKRERTKRKALGKGELTPEMLAEIGAVIARKKGAALEAAGLGAATA
;
A
#
# COMPACT_ATOMS: atom_id res chain seq x y z
N ALA A 1 9.68 -28.27 -29.41
CA ALA A 1 11.04 -27.72 -29.44
C ALA A 1 11.91 -28.62 -30.32
N SER A 2 12.65 -28.07 -31.27
CA SER A 2 13.47 -28.84 -32.23
C SER A 2 14.86 -29.22 -31.69
N VAL A 3 15.24 -28.75 -30.49
CA VAL A 3 16.53 -29.02 -29.82
C VAL A 3 16.34 -29.20 -28.31
N LYS A 4 17.22 -29.99 -27.67
CA LYS A 4 17.25 -30.27 -26.22
C LYS A 4 18.63 -30.05 -25.63
N LEU A 5 18.70 -29.77 -24.33
CA LEU A 5 19.97 -29.54 -23.62
C LEU A 5 20.65 -30.88 -23.28
N VAL A 6 21.97 -30.94 -23.49
CA VAL A 6 22.81 -32.07 -23.07
C VAL A 6 23.63 -31.65 -21.86
N VAL A 7 23.64 -32.48 -20.82
CA VAL A 7 24.37 -32.22 -19.57
C VAL A 7 25.10 -33.50 -19.13
N PRO A 8 26.39 -33.42 -18.76
CA PRO A 8 27.11 -34.54 -18.16
C PRO A 8 26.60 -34.77 -16.74
N LEU A 9 26.07 -35.97 -16.47
CA LEU A 9 25.59 -36.37 -15.14
C LEU A 9 26.31 -37.65 -14.68
N PRO A 10 26.70 -37.74 -13.40
CA PRO A 10 27.22 -38.97 -12.83
C PRO A 10 26.09 -40.00 -12.70
N ASP A 11 26.35 -41.23 -13.15
CA ASP A 11 25.45 -42.36 -12.95
C ASP A 11 25.49 -42.78 -11.47
N PRO A 12 24.34 -42.89 -10.76
CA PRO A 12 24.32 -43.14 -9.32
C PRO A 12 24.90 -44.50 -8.92
N GLU A 13 24.84 -45.51 -9.80
CA GLU A 13 25.31 -46.87 -9.52
C GLU A 13 26.79 -47.06 -9.87
N THR A 14 27.23 -46.52 -11.01
CA THR A 14 28.59 -46.72 -11.51
C THR A 14 29.55 -45.57 -11.20
N GLY A 15 29.04 -44.39 -10.81
CA GLY A 15 29.82 -43.18 -10.55
C GLY A 15 30.48 -42.57 -11.80
N THR A 16 30.24 -43.14 -12.98
CA THR A 16 30.80 -42.66 -14.24
C THR A 16 29.98 -41.49 -14.78
N VAL A 17 30.66 -40.47 -15.33
CA VAL A 17 29.99 -39.30 -15.92
C VAL A 17 29.61 -39.62 -17.36
N ARG A 18 28.32 -39.48 -17.67
CA ARG A 18 27.77 -39.69 -19.02
C ARG A 18 26.95 -38.49 -19.46
N ASP A 19 26.95 -38.22 -20.77
CA ASP A 19 26.15 -37.16 -21.35
C ASP A 19 24.69 -37.59 -21.47
N VAL A 20 23.77 -36.80 -20.91
CA VAL A 20 22.34 -37.10 -20.88
C VAL A 20 21.56 -35.96 -21.52
N ILE A 21 20.54 -36.32 -22.31
CA ILE A 21 19.59 -35.38 -22.90
C ILE A 21 18.51 -35.04 -21.87
N VAL A 22 18.44 -33.77 -21.47
CA VAL A 22 17.42 -33.26 -20.54
C VAL A 22 16.09 -33.06 -21.29
N ARG A 23 15.02 -33.68 -20.79
CA ARG A 23 13.67 -33.55 -21.39
C ARG A 23 13.04 -32.20 -21.05
N ASP A 24 12.91 -31.92 -19.76
CA ASP A 24 12.22 -30.74 -19.24
C ASP A 24 13.11 -30.03 -18.21
N ILE A 25 13.10 -28.69 -18.25
CA ILE A 25 13.86 -27.81 -17.37
C ILE A 25 12.87 -26.93 -16.61
N VAL A 26 13.06 -26.81 -15.31
CA VAL A 26 12.27 -25.94 -14.43
C VAL A 26 13.17 -24.88 -13.82
N ASN A 27 12.68 -23.65 -13.74
CA ASN A 27 13.39 -22.57 -13.05
C ASN A 27 13.23 -22.72 -11.54
N SER A 28 14.30 -22.50 -10.80
CA SER A 28 14.23 -22.33 -9.36
C SER A 28 13.52 -21.01 -9.01
N LYS A 29 13.31 -20.79 -7.71
CA LYS A 29 12.70 -19.57 -7.21
C LYS A 29 13.45 -18.34 -7.74
N ILE A 30 12.73 -17.49 -8.47
CA ILE A 30 13.27 -16.26 -9.03
C ILE A 30 13.50 -15.26 -7.90
N MET A 31 14.72 -14.77 -7.80
CA MET A 31 15.12 -13.74 -6.84
C MET A 31 15.38 -12.43 -7.59
N PHE A 32 14.77 -11.34 -7.14
CA PHE A 32 14.96 -10.03 -7.73
C PHE A 32 15.93 -9.21 -6.87
N THR A 33 16.94 -8.66 -7.51
CA THR A 33 17.84 -7.66 -6.91
C THR A 33 17.15 -6.30 -6.88
N ARG A 34 17.58 -5.39 -5.98
CA ARG A 34 17.02 -4.03 -5.92
C ARG A 34 17.23 -3.23 -7.22
N SER A 35 18.27 -3.56 -7.99
CA SER A 35 18.53 -2.98 -9.32
C SER A 35 17.64 -3.56 -10.43
N GLY A 36 16.72 -4.48 -10.10
CA GLY A 36 15.77 -5.06 -11.04
C GLY A 36 16.29 -6.28 -11.79
N ALA A 37 17.54 -6.70 -11.58
CA ALA A 37 18.05 -7.93 -12.20
C ALA A 37 17.43 -9.17 -11.52
N ALA A 38 16.90 -10.07 -12.33
CA ALA A 38 16.36 -11.36 -11.91
C ALA A 38 17.46 -12.42 -11.92
N GLN A 39 17.63 -13.12 -10.80
CA GLN A 39 18.54 -14.24 -10.65
C GLN A 39 17.73 -15.52 -10.40
N TYR A 40 18.00 -16.54 -11.20
CA TYR A 40 17.42 -17.86 -11.03
C TYR A 40 18.37 -18.92 -11.57
N THR A 41 18.24 -20.12 -11.06
CA THR A 41 18.96 -21.30 -11.54
C THR A 41 18.00 -22.21 -12.30
N ARG A 42 18.51 -22.93 -13.28
CA ARG A 42 17.75 -23.92 -14.04
C ARG A 42 17.99 -25.30 -13.44
N MET A 43 16.94 -26.10 -13.31
CA MET A 43 16.95 -27.43 -12.71
C MET A 43 16.29 -28.44 -13.65
N ILE A 44 16.66 -29.71 -13.56
CA ILE A 44 15.98 -30.77 -14.32
C ILE A 44 14.60 -31.03 -13.70
N ALA A 45 13.54 -31.15 -14.50
CA ALA A 45 12.22 -31.45 -13.93
C ALA A 45 12.22 -32.83 -13.24
N GLY A 46 11.71 -32.90 -12.00
CA GLY A 46 11.64 -34.14 -11.20
C GLY A 46 12.96 -34.59 -10.55
N LEU A 47 14.09 -34.02 -10.97
CA LEU A 47 15.41 -34.23 -10.36
C LEU A 47 15.87 -32.91 -9.75
N ASN A 48 16.17 -32.86 -8.45
CA ASN A 48 16.69 -31.65 -7.78
C ASN A 48 18.16 -31.33 -8.15
N THR A 49 18.55 -31.58 -9.42
CA THR A 49 19.88 -31.32 -9.96
C THR A 49 19.89 -29.97 -10.65
N VAL A 50 20.75 -29.07 -10.17
CA VAL A 50 20.93 -27.73 -10.72
C VAL A 50 21.87 -27.78 -11.93
N ILE A 51 21.44 -27.19 -13.04
CA ILE A 51 22.26 -27.04 -14.24
C ILE A 51 22.90 -25.65 -14.23
N PRO A 52 24.24 -25.53 -14.21
CA PRO A 52 24.89 -24.23 -14.24
C PRO A 52 24.65 -23.53 -15.59
N TRP A 53 24.58 -22.20 -15.58
CA TRP A 53 24.60 -21.41 -16.83
C TRP A 53 25.96 -21.55 -17.52
N PRO A 54 26.01 -21.52 -18.87
CA PRO A 54 27.29 -21.53 -19.56
C PRO A 54 28.09 -20.28 -19.18
N LYS A 55 29.41 -20.42 -19.12
CA LYS A 55 30.30 -19.27 -18.93
C LYS A 55 30.21 -18.40 -20.20
N ILE A 56 29.60 -17.23 -20.06
CA ILE A 56 29.53 -16.23 -21.13
C ILE A 56 30.82 -15.41 -21.04
N ALA A 57 31.46 -15.15 -22.18
CA ALA A 57 32.61 -14.25 -22.22
C ALA A 57 32.20 -12.86 -21.70
N PRO A 58 33.01 -12.23 -20.83
CA PRO A 58 32.70 -10.90 -20.36
C PRO A 58 32.58 -9.95 -21.57
N LYS A 59 31.53 -9.12 -21.56
CA LYS A 59 31.38 -8.10 -22.60
C LYS A 59 32.49 -7.07 -22.45
N GLU A 60 33.15 -6.75 -23.56
CA GLU A 60 34.13 -5.66 -23.58
C GLU A 60 33.40 -4.32 -23.48
N HIS A 61 33.88 -3.48 -22.56
CA HIS A 61 33.41 -2.11 -22.34
C HIS A 61 34.62 -1.18 -22.56
N PRO A 62 34.94 -0.84 -23.82
CA PRO A 62 36.04 0.07 -24.11
C PRO A 62 35.67 1.49 -23.69
N ASP A 63 36.66 2.23 -23.19
CA ASP A 63 36.53 3.67 -22.96
C ASP A 63 36.64 4.38 -24.31
N HIS A 64 35.76 5.36 -24.54
CA HIS A 64 35.77 6.20 -25.72
C HIS A 64 36.35 7.59 -25.42
N ASP A 65 36.88 8.27 -26.44
CA ASP A 65 37.43 9.63 -26.27
C ASP A 65 36.39 10.66 -25.79
N ALA A 66 35.09 10.37 -25.96
CA ALA A 66 33.99 11.19 -25.47
C ALA A 66 33.64 10.91 -23.99
N ASP A 67 34.19 9.84 -23.40
CA ASP A 67 33.92 9.46 -22.02
C ASP A 67 34.78 10.29 -21.05
N THR A 68 34.20 10.60 -19.89
CA THR A 68 34.95 11.26 -18.82
C THR A 68 35.88 10.27 -18.12
N LEU A 69 37.09 10.72 -17.78
CA LEU A 69 38.04 9.91 -17.02
C LEU A 69 37.44 9.52 -15.66
N ARG A 70 37.76 8.30 -15.21
CA ARG A 70 37.26 7.77 -13.93
C ARG A 70 37.52 8.70 -12.73
N ILE A 71 38.69 9.34 -12.70
CA ILE A 71 39.08 10.25 -11.62
C ILE A 71 38.12 11.44 -11.52
N ASP A 72 37.71 12.01 -12.64
CA ASP A 72 36.82 13.17 -12.68
C ASP A 72 35.40 12.78 -12.22
N VAL A 73 34.94 11.58 -12.60
CA VAL A 73 33.63 11.04 -12.20
C VAL A 73 33.57 10.76 -10.70
N GLU A 74 34.63 10.19 -10.14
CA GLU A 74 34.67 9.77 -8.73
C GLU A 74 35.02 10.91 -7.77
N THR A 75 35.47 12.05 -8.30
CA THR A 75 35.82 13.22 -7.49
C THR A 75 34.59 13.79 -6.78
N ARG A 76 34.60 13.74 -5.44
CA ARG A 76 33.51 14.25 -4.59
C ARG A 76 33.63 15.76 -4.40
N THR A 77 32.96 16.53 -5.25
CA THR A 77 32.98 18.00 -5.21
C THR A 77 31.81 18.61 -4.42
N PHE A 78 30.72 17.87 -4.23
CA PHE A 78 29.52 18.40 -3.56
C PHE A 78 29.72 18.54 -2.04
N LEU A 79 29.61 19.77 -1.55
CA LEU A 79 29.62 20.10 -0.12
C LEU A 79 28.23 20.57 0.31
N PRO A 80 27.55 19.86 1.23
CA PRO A 80 26.22 20.26 1.67
C PRO A 80 26.29 21.52 2.54
N THR A 81 25.52 22.54 2.15
CA THR A 81 25.39 23.81 2.87
C THR A 81 24.00 23.94 3.49
N LEU A 82 23.91 24.48 4.71
CA LEU A 82 22.63 24.69 5.39
C LEU A 82 22.05 26.09 5.14
N LEU A 83 22.88 27.13 5.26
CA LEU A 83 22.45 28.54 5.16
C LEU A 83 22.28 29.02 3.71
N LYS A 84 22.91 28.33 2.76
CA LYS A 84 22.86 28.65 1.35
C LYS A 84 22.27 27.45 0.60
N PRO A 85 21.34 27.65 -0.33
CA PRO A 85 20.88 26.57 -1.17
C PRO A 85 22.03 26.05 -2.05
N PRO A 86 22.01 24.76 -2.44
CA PRO A 86 23.07 24.16 -3.27
C PRO A 86 23.13 24.73 -4.69
N MET A 87 22.12 25.48 -5.10
CA MET A 87 21.99 26.12 -6.41
C MET A 87 21.23 27.45 -6.27
N PRO A 88 21.36 28.37 -7.23
CA PRO A 88 20.59 29.61 -7.26
C PRO A 88 19.08 29.34 -7.24
N SER A 89 18.33 30.20 -6.54
CA SER A 89 16.87 30.06 -6.41
C SER A 89 16.13 30.15 -7.75
N SER A 90 16.70 30.86 -8.74
CA SER A 90 16.13 30.98 -10.09
C SER A 90 15.99 29.63 -10.79
N VAL A 91 16.96 28.73 -10.59
CA VAL A 91 17.00 27.43 -11.28
C VAL A 91 15.92 26.47 -10.71
N ILE A 92 15.38 26.73 -9.52
CA ILE A 92 14.27 25.93 -8.97
C ILE A 92 13.03 26.05 -9.87
N ASP A 93 12.78 27.23 -10.44
CA ASP A 93 11.64 27.46 -11.34
C ASP A 93 11.87 26.84 -12.74
N GLU A 94 13.12 26.51 -13.10
CA GLU A 94 13.47 25.75 -14.30
C GLU A 94 13.31 24.24 -14.08
N LEU A 95 13.77 23.72 -12.94
CA LEU A 95 13.67 22.30 -12.60
C LEU A 95 12.22 21.83 -12.38
N ARG A 96 11.36 22.73 -11.92
CA ARG A 96 9.93 22.43 -11.70
C ARG A 96 9.06 23.60 -12.09
N ASN A 97 7.89 23.30 -12.66
CA ASN A 97 6.90 24.33 -12.90
C ASN A 97 6.32 24.87 -11.57
N ARG A 98 6.53 26.17 -11.32
CA ARG A 98 6.05 26.90 -10.13
C ARG A 98 4.54 26.83 -9.93
N PHE A 99 3.77 26.80 -11.01
CA PHE A 99 2.31 26.84 -11.04
C PHE A 99 1.67 25.48 -11.39
N SER A 100 2.44 24.39 -11.32
CA SER A 100 1.90 23.05 -11.52
C SER A 100 0.82 22.72 -10.50
N ILE A 101 -0.29 22.13 -10.95
CA ILE A 101 -1.38 21.63 -10.09
C ILE A 101 -0.87 20.51 -9.17
N PHE A 102 0.14 19.75 -9.61
CA PHE A 102 0.75 18.67 -8.84
C PHE A 102 1.82 19.17 -7.84
N ARG A 103 1.98 20.49 -7.66
CA ARG A 103 2.88 21.03 -6.64
C ARG A 103 2.37 20.62 -5.26
N THR A 104 3.19 19.90 -4.50
CA THR A 104 2.87 19.46 -3.13
C THR A 104 3.60 20.28 -2.06
N ARG A 105 4.70 20.94 -2.41
CA ARG A 105 5.54 21.73 -1.50
C ARG A 105 5.23 23.23 -1.70
N HIS A 106 4.38 23.79 -0.84
CA HIS A 106 3.96 25.19 -0.87
C HIS A 106 4.68 26.03 0.19
N GLU A 107 4.64 27.36 0.02
CA GLU A 107 5.06 28.32 1.03
C GLU A 107 3.96 28.50 2.09
N ASP A 108 4.34 28.81 3.32
CA ASP A 108 3.40 28.99 4.44
C ASP A 108 2.37 30.10 4.16
N GLU A 109 2.77 31.16 3.45
CA GLU A 109 1.86 32.23 3.03
C GLU A 109 0.74 31.73 2.11
N TYR A 110 1.03 30.79 1.21
CA TYR A 110 0.03 30.22 0.32
C TYR A 110 -0.95 29.34 1.09
N LEU A 111 -0.45 28.56 2.05
CA LEU A 111 -1.29 27.74 2.92
C LEU A 111 -2.20 28.61 3.78
N ALA A 112 -1.66 29.64 4.42
CA ALA A 112 -2.43 30.59 5.22
C ALA A 112 -3.52 31.29 4.41
N LYS A 113 -3.23 31.69 3.16
CA LYS A 113 -4.24 32.26 2.25
C LYS A 113 -5.34 31.25 1.93
N LYS A 114 -5.00 29.98 1.67
CA LYS A 114 -6.00 28.93 1.37
C LYS A 114 -6.86 28.59 2.58
N GLU A 115 -6.29 28.57 3.77
CA GLU A 115 -7.03 28.38 5.03
C GLU A 115 -7.97 29.56 5.30
N ALA A 116 -7.51 30.79 5.08
CA ALA A 116 -8.35 31.98 5.21
C ALA A 116 -9.50 32.00 4.20
N GLU A 117 -9.27 31.57 2.95
CA GLU A 117 -10.33 31.41 1.94
C GLU A 117 -11.42 30.42 2.40
N GLU A 118 -11.02 29.29 2.98
CA GLU A 118 -11.98 28.30 3.51
C GLU A 118 -12.70 28.80 4.76
N ALA A 119 -12.01 29.47 5.68
CA ALA A 119 -12.61 30.09 6.86
C ALA A 119 -13.66 31.15 6.46
N ALA A 120 -13.35 32.02 5.49
CA ALA A 120 -14.29 33.02 4.98
C ALA A 120 -15.52 32.37 4.32
N LYS A 121 -15.34 31.27 3.58
CA LYS A 121 -16.47 30.49 3.03
C LYS A 121 -17.33 29.90 4.14
N GLU A 122 -16.72 29.38 5.20
CA GLU A 122 -17.46 28.88 6.37
C GLU A 122 -18.23 29.99 7.09
N GLU A 123 -17.61 31.14 7.32
CA GLU A 123 -18.25 32.30 7.94
C GLU A 123 -19.43 32.80 7.11
N ARG A 124 -19.27 32.87 5.78
CA ARG A 124 -20.36 33.16 4.86
C ARG A 124 -21.49 32.14 4.95
N LYS A 125 -21.20 30.85 5.15
CA LYS A 125 -22.25 29.84 5.41
C LYS A 125 -22.88 30.03 6.80
N ARG A 126 -22.11 30.49 7.79
CA ARG A 126 -22.57 30.75 9.16
C ARG A 126 -23.44 32.00 9.26
N SER A 127 -23.27 33.01 8.40
CA SER A 127 -24.08 34.23 8.42
C SER A 127 -25.57 33.96 8.20
N ILE A 128 -25.93 32.90 7.45
CA ILE A 128 -27.32 32.42 7.31
C ILE A 128 -27.96 32.11 8.68
N LYS A 129 -27.17 31.78 9.70
CA LYS A 129 -27.68 31.55 11.06
C LYS A 129 -28.28 32.80 11.69
N LEU A 130 -27.83 34.00 11.29
CA LEU A 130 -28.37 35.28 11.78
C LEU A 130 -29.79 35.54 11.27
N MET A 131 -30.19 34.93 10.16
CA MET A 131 -31.53 35.09 9.54
C MET A 131 -32.54 34.03 10.02
N ARG A 132 -32.30 33.40 11.18
CA ARG A 132 -33.19 32.36 11.69
C ARG A 132 -34.44 32.94 12.32
N THR A 133 -35.57 32.28 12.06
CA THR A 133 -36.83 32.60 12.75
C THR A 133 -36.77 32.16 14.23
N PRO A 134 -37.49 32.84 15.13
CA PRO A 134 -37.50 32.50 16.57
C PRO A 134 -37.84 31.02 16.85
N LEU A 135 -38.79 30.45 16.12
CA LEU A 135 -39.17 29.03 16.25
C LEU A 135 -38.00 28.09 15.92
N ASN A 136 -37.20 28.43 14.91
CA ASN A 136 -36.03 27.65 14.52
C ASN A 136 -34.91 27.70 15.57
N GLU A 137 -34.79 28.80 16.30
CA GLU A 137 -33.83 28.91 17.41
C GLU A 137 -34.23 28.04 18.60
N VAL A 138 -35.51 28.08 18.99
CA VAL A 138 -36.06 27.25 20.08
C VAL A 138 -35.89 25.77 19.73
N ASN A 139 -36.28 25.36 18.51
CA ASN A 139 -36.11 23.98 18.04
C ASN A 139 -34.65 23.52 18.06
N LYS A 140 -33.71 24.40 17.74
CA LYS A 140 -32.28 24.08 17.83
C LYS A 140 -31.83 23.91 19.27
N ARG A 141 -32.23 24.80 20.19
CA ARG A 141 -31.90 24.70 21.62
C ARG A 141 -32.40 23.39 22.22
N GLU A 142 -33.63 23.01 21.87
CA GLU A 142 -34.23 21.73 22.27
C GLU A 142 -33.49 20.52 21.70
N ARG A 143 -33.05 20.59 20.44
CA ARG A 143 -32.21 19.53 19.85
C ARG A 143 -30.85 19.42 20.51
N THR A 144 -30.20 20.54 20.85
CA THR A 144 -28.91 20.50 21.55
C THR A 144 -29.04 19.93 22.96
N LYS A 145 -30.11 20.29 23.69
CA LYS A 145 -30.43 19.70 25.00
C LYS A 145 -30.66 18.20 24.90
N ARG A 146 -31.49 17.75 23.94
CA ARG A 146 -31.73 16.32 23.69
C ARG A 146 -30.47 15.55 23.30
N LYS A 147 -29.58 16.14 22.50
CA LYS A 147 -28.29 15.54 22.17
C LYS A 147 -27.37 15.43 23.39
N ALA A 148 -27.36 16.43 24.26
CA ALA A 148 -26.57 16.43 25.49
C ALA A 148 -27.05 15.38 26.51
N LEU A 149 -28.36 15.09 26.54
CA LEU A 149 -28.96 14.02 27.35
C LEU A 149 -28.51 12.61 26.94
N GLY A 150 -27.94 12.43 25.74
CA GLY A 150 -27.46 11.13 25.28
C GLY A 150 -28.58 10.12 24.98
N LYS A 151 -28.21 8.84 24.79
CA LYS A 151 -29.17 7.74 24.71
C LYS A 151 -29.31 7.13 26.10
N GLY A 152 -30.53 6.80 26.52
CA GLY A 152 -30.74 6.03 27.74
C GLY A 152 -30.17 4.62 27.58
N GLU A 153 -29.39 4.17 28.55
CA GLU A 153 -28.89 2.80 28.60
C GLU A 153 -29.92 1.90 29.28
N LEU A 154 -30.16 0.72 28.73
CA LEU A 154 -31.06 -0.27 29.32
C LEU A 154 -30.32 -0.97 30.48
N THR A 155 -30.92 -0.93 31.66
CA THR A 155 -30.42 -1.66 32.83
C THR A 155 -30.53 -3.17 32.60
N PRO A 156 -29.63 -3.97 33.22
CA PRO A 156 -29.64 -5.42 33.07
C PRO A 156 -30.97 -6.07 33.52
N GLU A 157 -31.66 -5.47 34.48
CA GLU A 157 -32.99 -5.92 34.92
C GLU A 157 -34.04 -5.77 33.82
N MET A 158 -34.08 -4.62 33.13
CA MET A 158 -34.97 -4.41 31.99
C MET A 158 -34.65 -5.37 30.83
N LEU A 159 -33.38 -5.71 30.62
CA LEU A 159 -32.98 -6.70 29.61
C LEU A 159 -33.45 -8.11 29.99
N ALA A 160 -33.42 -8.47 31.28
CA ALA A 160 -33.92 -9.76 31.76
C ALA A 160 -35.44 -9.87 31.59
N GLU A 161 -36.20 -8.80 31.87
CA GLU A 161 -37.64 -8.76 31.64
C GLU A 161 -37.99 -8.88 30.15
N ILE A 162 -37.26 -8.17 29.28
CA ILE A 162 -37.40 -8.30 27.83
C ILE A 162 -37.12 -9.75 27.40
N GLY A 163 -36.08 -10.38 27.95
CA GLY A 163 -35.74 -11.79 27.70
C GLY A 163 -36.86 -12.76 28.12
N ALA A 164 -37.48 -12.54 29.27
CA ALA A 164 -38.59 -13.34 29.77
C ALA A 164 -39.83 -13.25 28.86
N VAL A 165 -40.15 -12.05 28.36
CA VAL A 165 -41.25 -11.84 27.41
C VAL A 165 -40.97 -12.52 26.06
N ILE A 166 -39.71 -12.47 25.58
CA ILE A 166 -39.29 -13.17 24.36
C ILE A 166 -39.42 -14.68 24.51
N ALA A 167 -38.98 -15.25 25.64
CA ALA A 167 -39.09 -16.67 25.92
C ALA A 167 -40.55 -17.13 25.97
N ARG A 168 -41.42 -16.36 26.63
CA ARG A 168 -42.86 -16.66 26.72
C ARG A 168 -43.55 -16.66 25.36
N LYS A 169 -43.23 -15.68 24.50
CA LYS A 169 -43.79 -15.61 23.14
C LYS A 169 -43.22 -16.69 22.21
N LYS A 170 -41.93 -17.02 22.33
CA LYS A 170 -41.32 -18.14 21.58
C LYS A 170 -41.91 -19.49 22.02
N GLY A 171 -42.14 -19.69 23.31
CA GLY A 171 -42.82 -20.88 23.83
C GLY A 171 -44.24 -21.00 23.29
N ALA A 172 -45.02 -19.93 23.36
CA ALA A 172 -46.38 -19.90 22.80
C ALA A 172 -46.40 -20.14 21.28
N ALA A 173 -45.43 -19.61 20.53
CA ALA A 173 -45.30 -19.84 19.08
C ALA A 173 -44.84 -21.27 18.75
N LEU A 174 -43.98 -21.89 19.56
CA LEU A 174 -43.56 -23.29 19.40
C LEU A 174 -44.70 -24.27 19.74
N GLU A 175 -45.50 -23.98 20.78
CA GLU A 175 -46.70 -24.76 21.10
C GLU A 175 -47.78 -24.62 20.02
N ALA A 176 -48.00 -23.42 19.49
CA ALA A 176 -48.93 -23.20 18.38
C ALA A 176 -48.46 -23.86 17.07
N ALA A 177 -47.15 -24.07 16.90
CA ALA A 177 -46.56 -24.77 15.75
C ALA A 177 -46.45 -26.29 15.94
N GLY A 178 -46.94 -26.85 17.07
CA GLY A 178 -47.01 -28.30 17.30
C GLY A 178 -45.67 -29.00 17.52
N LEU A 179 -44.60 -28.25 17.86
CA LEU A 179 -43.28 -28.81 18.18
C LEU A 179 -43.02 -28.64 19.68
N GLY A 180 -43.53 -29.59 20.48
CA GLY A 180 -43.23 -29.68 21.91
C GLY A 180 -41.74 -29.94 22.13
N ALA A 181 -41.11 -29.13 22.96
CA ALA A 181 -39.69 -29.20 23.27
C ALA A 181 -39.31 -30.58 23.86
N ALA A 182 -38.39 -31.26 23.19
CA ALA A 182 -37.63 -32.34 23.79
C ALA A 182 -36.80 -31.75 24.94
N THR A 183 -37.05 -32.29 26.14
CA THR A 183 -36.34 -32.02 27.38
C THR A 183 -34.85 -32.34 27.27
N ALA A 184 -34.00 -31.43 27.74
CA ALA A 184 -32.68 -31.71 28.30
C ALA A 184 -32.45 -30.74 29.46
#